data_AF-A0A382TVK2-F1
#
_entry.id   AF-A0A382TVK2-F1
#
_cell.length_a   1.000
_cell.length_b   1.000
_cell.length_c   1.000
_cell.angle_alpha   90.00
_cell.angle_beta   90.00
_cell.angle_gamma   90.00
#
_symmetry.space_group_name_H-M   'P 1'
#
loop_
_entity.id
_entity.type
_entity.pdbx_description
1 polymer ?
#
loop_
_entity_poly.entity_id
_entity_poly.type
_entity_poly.pdbx_seq_one_letter_code
_entity_poly.pdbx_strand_id
1 'polypeptide(L)'
;MNLKHITRIALLIGLVLAFGCGEEEEAKPQAGARGGRGGPGGGRKPAAIPVKGDTVSRADMSAYVETYARLEAERKVSVLARTTGLVEALTGEEGNKVRQGQALVRLNKEELSLRLKQVQAAFE
;
A
#
# COMPACT_ATOMS: atom_id res chain seq x y z
N MET A 1 30.90 33.48 15.66
CA MET A 1 29.60 33.67 16.33
C MET A 1 29.17 35.11 16.12
N ASN A 2 28.25 35.36 15.20
CA ASN A 2 28.11 36.68 14.55
C ASN A 2 27.64 37.78 15.51
N LEU A 3 28.22 38.98 15.37
CA LEU A 3 27.92 40.18 16.17
C LEU A 3 26.42 40.54 16.18
N LYS A 4 25.68 40.13 15.14
CA LYS A 4 24.22 40.26 15.00
C LYS A 4 23.41 39.36 15.96
N HIS A 5 23.99 38.27 16.47
CA HIS A 5 23.34 37.40 17.45
C HIS A 5 23.51 37.92 18.88
N ILE A 6 24.64 38.57 19.20
CA ILE A 6 24.88 39.18 20.52
C ILE A 6 23.92 40.36 20.74
N THR A 7 23.70 41.20 19.72
CA THR A 7 22.75 42.33 19.80
C THR A 7 21.29 41.87 19.92
N ARG A 8 20.90 40.74 19.30
CA ARG A 8 19.54 40.17 19.43
C ARG A 8 19.27 39.58 20.81
N ILE A 9 20.26 38.96 21.44
CA ILE A 9 20.13 38.41 22.81
C ILE A 9 20.06 39.54 23.84
N ALA A 10 20.88 40.59 23.68
CA ALA A 10 20.82 41.77 24.54
C ALA A 10 19.46 42.50 24.45
N LEU A 11 18.87 42.57 23.26
CA LEU A 11 17.53 43.16 23.05
C LEU A 11 16.41 42.31 23.71
N LEU A 12 16.54 40.98 23.71
CA LEU A 12 15.56 40.06 24.31
C LEU A 12 15.60 40.07 25.85
N ILE A 13 16.77 40.26 26.47
CA ILE A 13 16.90 40.34 27.93
C ILE A 13 16.39 41.70 28.46
N GLY A 14 16.57 42.78 27.69
CA GLY A 14 16.04 44.11 28.05
C GLY A 14 14.51 44.21 28.04
N LEU A 15 13.83 43.44 27.18
CA LEU A 15 12.36 43.47 27.09
C LEU A 15 11.67 42.78 28.28
N VAL A 16 12.33 41.80 28.90
CA VAL A 16 11.78 41.03 30.03
C VAL A 16 11.84 41.80 31.36
N LEU A 17 12.72 42.79 31.47
CA LEU A 17 12.88 43.63 32.68
C LEU A 17 11.90 44.81 32.75
N ALA A 18 11.05 45.03 31.74
CA ALA A 18 10.14 46.19 31.66
C ALA A 18 8.67 45.92 32.04
N PHE A 19 8.30 44.70 32.44
CA PHE A 19 6.94 44.39 32.93
C PHE A 19 6.92 43.89 34.39
N GLY A 20 7.92 44.30 35.19
CA GLY A 20 7.94 44.10 36.65
C GLY A 20 7.75 45.39 37.44
N CYS A 21 6.51 45.69 37.85
CA CYS A 21 6.05 46.56 38.95
C CYS A 21 4.55 46.20 39.15
N GLY A 22 4.00 45.83 40.31
CA GLY A 22 4.35 46.10 41.70
C GLY A 22 3.40 47.17 42.25
N GLU A 23 2.47 46.81 43.16
CA GLU A 23 2.03 47.62 44.32
C GLU A 23 0.90 46.94 45.13
N GLU A 24 1.13 46.92 46.44
CA GLU A 24 0.21 46.56 47.52
C GLU A 24 -0.66 47.78 47.82
N GLU A 25 -1.97 47.61 48.13
CA GLU A 25 -2.65 48.36 49.20
C GLU A 25 -4.14 47.96 49.39
N GLU A 26 -4.47 47.84 50.69
CA GLU A 26 -5.74 48.16 51.36
C GLU A 26 -7.02 47.33 51.17
N ALA A 27 -7.32 46.58 52.23
CA ALA A 27 -8.65 46.09 52.56
C ALA A 27 -9.32 46.99 53.60
N LYS A 28 -10.50 47.54 53.27
CA LYS A 28 -11.73 47.77 54.09
C LYS A 28 -12.71 48.72 53.35
N PRO A 29 -13.99 48.88 53.76
CA PRO A 29 -15.05 47.90 54.00
C PRO A 29 -16.39 48.26 53.27
N GLN A 30 -17.36 47.33 53.34
CA GLN A 30 -18.81 47.43 53.07
C GLN A 30 -19.47 48.80 52.80
N ALA A 31 -20.34 48.83 51.78
CA ALA A 31 -21.62 49.55 51.83
C ALA A 31 -22.63 48.91 50.87
N GLY A 32 -23.72 48.37 51.41
CA GLY A 32 -24.86 47.91 50.64
C GLY A 32 -25.69 49.08 50.13
N ALA A 33 -26.20 49.00 48.90
CA ALA A 33 -27.32 49.80 48.45
C ALA A 33 -28.06 49.14 47.28
N ARG A 34 -29.25 48.64 47.61
CA ARG A 34 -30.52 48.91 46.93
C ARG A 34 -30.67 48.44 45.48
N GLY A 35 -31.56 47.45 45.34
CA GLY A 35 -32.04 46.93 44.06
C GLY A 35 -32.58 48.01 43.12
N GLY A 36 -32.19 47.87 41.85
CA GLY A 36 -32.68 48.64 40.72
C GLY A 36 -33.41 47.72 39.74
N ARG A 37 -34.75 47.78 39.82
CA ARG A 37 -35.76 47.63 38.77
C ARG A 37 -35.30 47.00 37.44
N GLY A 38 -35.83 45.81 37.15
CA GLY A 38 -35.73 45.20 35.82
C GLY A 38 -36.40 46.05 34.74
N GLY A 39 -35.69 46.22 33.62
CA GLY A 39 -36.23 46.73 32.36
C GLY A 39 -36.62 45.56 31.44
N PRO A 40 -37.82 45.56 30.83
CA PRO A 40 -38.30 44.48 29.98
C PRO A 40 -37.69 44.58 28.58
N GLY A 41 -37.08 43.51 28.08
CA GLY A 41 -36.67 43.47 26.67
C GLY A 41 -35.46 42.63 26.28
N GLY A 42 -34.93 41.79 27.17
CA GLY A 42 -33.84 40.86 26.83
C GLY A 42 -34.33 39.42 26.83
N GLY A 43 -34.96 38.97 25.74
CA GLY A 43 -35.26 37.55 25.55
C GLY A 43 -33.96 36.74 25.69
N ARG A 44 -33.87 35.92 26.75
CA ARG A 44 -32.68 35.12 27.04
C ARG A 44 -32.56 34.07 25.95
N LYS A 45 -31.65 34.28 25.00
CA LYS A 45 -31.29 33.25 24.02
C LYS A 45 -30.85 32.00 24.79
N PRO A 46 -31.33 30.80 24.43
CA PRO A 46 -30.97 29.57 25.13
C PRO A 46 -29.45 29.42 25.15
N ALA A 47 -28.91 28.92 26.26
CA ALA A 47 -27.48 28.70 26.41
C ALA A 47 -27.00 27.75 25.30
N ALA A 48 -26.05 28.22 24.49
CA ALA A 48 -25.46 27.37 23.45
C ALA A 48 -24.68 26.25 24.13
N ILE A 49 -25.02 25.01 23.82
CA ILE A 49 -24.29 23.84 24.30
C ILE A 49 -23.03 23.72 23.44
N PRO A 50 -21.82 23.83 24.02
CA PRO A 50 -20.60 23.70 23.24
C PRO A 50 -20.44 22.27 22.74
N VAL A 51 -20.19 22.13 21.44
CA VAL A 51 -19.86 20.87 20.79
C VAL A 51 -18.48 20.98 20.16
N LYS A 52 -17.76 19.86 20.09
CA LYS A 52 -16.53 19.78 19.30
C LYS A 52 -16.91 19.52 17.85
N GLY A 53 -16.39 20.34 16.95
CA GLY A 53 -16.49 20.13 15.51
C GLY A 53 -15.12 20.22 14.90
N ASP A 54 -14.90 19.47 13.83
CA ASP A 54 -13.70 19.51 13.03
C ASP A 54 -14.02 20.05 11.63
N THR A 55 -13.06 20.75 11.04
CA THR A 55 -13.21 21.32 9.69
C THR A 55 -13.00 20.24 8.64
N VAL A 56 -13.97 20.06 7.74
CA VAL A 56 -13.84 19.15 6.61
C VAL A 56 -12.81 19.69 5.62
N SER A 57 -11.80 18.89 5.30
CA SER A 57 -10.82 19.17 4.24
C SER A 57 -10.99 18.19 3.10
N ARG A 58 -10.62 18.62 1.89
CA ARG A 58 -10.55 17.74 0.71
C ARG A 58 -9.13 17.22 0.57
N ALA A 59 -9.01 15.93 0.32
CA ALA A 59 -7.76 15.26 0.00
C ALA A 59 -8.01 14.20 -1.07
N ASP A 60 -6.97 13.85 -1.81
CA ASP A 60 -7.04 12.76 -2.78
C ASP A 60 -7.21 11.43 -2.04
N MET A 61 -8.12 10.60 -2.52
CA MET A 61 -8.40 9.28 -1.96
C MET A 61 -8.44 8.24 -3.07
N SER A 62 -7.59 7.23 -2.94
CA SER A 62 -7.56 6.09 -3.86
C SER A 62 -8.23 4.89 -3.21
N ALA A 63 -9.13 4.22 -3.94
CA ALA A 63 -9.71 2.95 -3.55
C ALA A 63 -9.15 1.86 -4.46
N TYR A 64 -8.69 0.76 -3.87
CA TYR A 64 -8.23 -0.42 -4.61
C TYR A 64 -9.05 -1.63 -4.17
N VAL A 65 -9.26 -2.55 -5.09
CA VAL A 65 -9.86 -3.86 -4.82
C VAL A 65 -8.77 -4.90 -5.00
N GLU A 66 -8.35 -5.51 -3.90
CA GLU A 66 -7.41 -6.62 -3.92
C GLU A 66 -8.16 -7.93 -4.16
N THR A 67 -7.64 -8.73 -5.08
CA THR A 67 -8.19 -10.05 -5.42
C THR A 67 -7.08 -11.05 -5.63
N TYR A 68 -7.42 -12.32 -5.58
CA TYR A 68 -6.50 -13.44 -5.76
C TYR A 68 -6.96 -14.30 -6.92
N ALA A 69 -6.02 -14.80 -7.69
CA ALA A 69 -6.26 -15.74 -8.76
C ALA A 69 -5.20 -16.85 -8.73
N ARG A 70 -5.56 -18.01 -9.26
CA ARG A 70 -4.63 -19.12 -9.43
C ARG A 70 -4.02 -19.04 -10.82
N LEU A 71 -2.71 -19.24 -10.90
CA LEU A 71 -2.04 -19.41 -12.18
C LEU A 71 -2.26 -20.82 -12.71
N GLU A 72 -2.58 -20.90 -13.99
CA GLU A 72 -2.70 -22.15 -14.73
C GLU A 72 -1.70 -22.18 -15.89
N ALA A 73 -1.31 -23.38 -16.31
CA ALA A 73 -0.46 -23.52 -17.47
C ALA A 73 -1.21 -23.07 -18.71
N GLU A 74 -0.60 -22.20 -19.52
CA GLU A 74 -1.19 -21.75 -20.79
C GLU A 74 -1.52 -22.94 -21.70
N ARG A 75 -0.64 -23.94 -21.72
CA ARG A 75 -0.81 -25.17 -22.51
C ARG A 75 -0.34 -26.37 -21.72
N LYS A 76 -1.16 -27.42 -21.73
CA LYS A 76 -0.85 -28.74 -21.18
C LYS A 76 -1.12 -29.78 -22.25
N VAL A 77 -0.11 -30.58 -22.58
CA VAL A 77 -0.20 -31.61 -23.61
C VAL A 77 0.36 -32.93 -23.10
N SER A 78 -0.30 -34.03 -23.46
CA SER A 78 0.21 -35.38 -23.24
C SER A 78 0.85 -35.86 -24.53
N VAL A 79 2.15 -36.14 -24.49
CA VAL A 79 2.89 -36.67 -25.65
C VAL A 79 2.76 -38.19 -25.64
N LEU A 80 2.16 -38.74 -26.69
CA LEU A 80 1.93 -40.18 -26.84
C LEU A 80 2.75 -40.73 -28.00
N ALA A 81 3.22 -41.96 -27.86
CA ALA A 81 3.83 -42.69 -28.96
C ALA A 81 2.76 -43.10 -29.98
N ARG A 82 3.04 -42.90 -31.28
CA ARG A 82 2.13 -43.32 -32.37
C ARG A 82 2.16 -44.82 -32.65
N THR A 83 3.23 -45.50 -32.22
CA THR A 83 3.42 -46.94 -32.37
C THR A 83 3.98 -47.50 -31.08
N THR A 84 3.71 -48.77 -30.83
CA THR A 84 4.34 -49.53 -29.77
C THR A 84 5.72 -49.98 -30.24
N GLY A 85 6.69 -50.06 -29.31
CA GLY A 85 8.04 -50.53 -29.57
C GLY A 85 8.87 -50.51 -28.30
N LEU A 86 10.02 -51.19 -28.33
CA LEU A 86 10.97 -51.17 -27.22
C LEU A 86 11.64 -49.79 -27.15
N VAL A 87 11.79 -49.23 -25.95
CA VAL A 87 12.54 -47.99 -25.74
C VAL A 87 14.03 -48.28 -25.92
N GLU A 88 14.64 -47.62 -26.90
CA GLU A 88 16.07 -47.68 -27.18
C GLU A 88 16.84 -46.64 -26.36
N ALA A 89 16.28 -45.43 -26.23
CA ALA A 89 16.89 -44.36 -25.44
C ALA A 89 15.84 -43.40 -24.86
N LEU A 90 16.07 -42.98 -23.62
CA LEU A 90 15.36 -41.88 -22.96
C LEU A 90 16.26 -40.64 -22.98
N THR A 91 15.80 -39.56 -23.60
CA THR A 91 16.58 -38.33 -23.82
C THR A 91 16.01 -37.13 -23.06
N GLY A 92 14.72 -37.16 -22.74
CA GLY A 92 14.10 -36.21 -21.83
C GLY A 92 13.98 -36.80 -20.44
N GLU A 93 14.37 -36.03 -19.42
CA GLU A 93 14.15 -36.36 -18.02
C GLU A 93 13.15 -35.40 -17.38
N GLU A 94 12.64 -35.77 -16.22
CA GLU A 94 11.72 -34.96 -15.44
C GLU A 94 12.35 -33.62 -15.06
N GLY A 95 11.58 -32.54 -15.20
CA GLY A 95 12.05 -31.18 -14.92
C GLY A 95 12.83 -30.52 -16.07
N ASN A 96 13.20 -31.26 -17.13
CA ASN A 96 13.91 -30.68 -18.26
C ASN A 96 13.04 -29.69 -19.05
N LYS A 97 13.61 -28.52 -19.36
CA LYS A 97 13.04 -27.60 -20.35
C LYS A 97 13.34 -28.13 -21.74
N VAL A 98 12.30 -28.42 -22.51
CA VAL A 98 12.40 -28.99 -23.85
C VAL A 98 11.85 -28.02 -24.90
N ARG A 99 12.36 -28.12 -26.13
CA ARG A 99 11.89 -27.32 -27.27
C ARG A 99 11.05 -28.17 -28.23
N GLN A 100 10.28 -27.50 -29.08
CA GLN A 100 9.54 -28.17 -30.14
C GLN A 100 10.48 -28.98 -31.04
N GLY A 101 10.09 -30.21 -31.36
CA GLY A 101 10.87 -31.12 -32.20
C GLY A 101 12.01 -31.84 -31.50
N GLN A 102 12.30 -31.51 -30.23
CA GLN A 102 13.29 -32.25 -29.45
C GLN A 102 12.81 -33.68 -29.19
N ALA A 103 13.66 -34.67 -29.47
CA ALA A 103 13.38 -36.06 -29.14
C ALA A 103 13.35 -36.23 -27.61
N LEU A 104 12.26 -36.80 -27.10
CA LEU A 104 12.10 -37.15 -25.69
C LEU A 104 12.42 -38.63 -25.43
N VAL A 105 11.98 -39.50 -26.34
CA VAL A 105 12.17 -40.95 -26.30
C VAL A 105 12.46 -41.44 -27.71
N ARG A 106 13.37 -42.41 -27.82
CA ARG A 106 13.64 -43.14 -29.06
C ARG A 106 13.18 -44.57 -28.90
N LEU A 107 12.30 -45.02 -29.80
CA LEU A 107 11.89 -46.41 -29.92
C LEU A 107 12.78 -47.13 -30.92
N ASN A 108 13.06 -48.41 -30.66
CA ASN A 108 13.77 -49.27 -31.60
C ASN A 108 12.96 -49.40 -32.91
N LYS A 109 13.63 -49.20 -34.05
CA LYS A 109 13.03 -49.17 -35.40
C LYS A 109 13.51 -50.29 -36.30
N GLU A 110 14.25 -51.26 -35.80
CA GLU A 110 14.93 -52.26 -36.63
C GLU A 110 13.94 -53.04 -37.50
N GLU A 111 12.91 -53.65 -36.89
CA GLU A 111 11.85 -54.38 -37.61
C GLU A 111 11.10 -53.48 -38.60
N LEU A 112 10.75 -52.25 -38.19
CA LEU A 112 10.09 -51.28 -39.06
C LEU A 112 10.95 -50.93 -40.28
N SER A 113 12.26 -50.79 -40.09
CA SER A 113 13.20 -50.47 -41.16
C SER A 113 13.41 -51.64 -42.13
N LEU A 114 13.44 -52.88 -41.63
CA LEU A 114 13.54 -54.09 -42.45
C LEU A 114 12.28 -54.26 -43.30
N ARG A 115 11.09 -54.06 -42.70
CA ARG A 115 9.82 -54.13 -43.41
C ARG A 115 9.71 -53.06 -44.49
N LEU A 116 10.18 -51.84 -44.22
CA LEU A 116 10.23 -50.77 -45.20
C LEU A 116 11.11 -51.15 -46.40
N LYS A 117 12.30 -51.70 -46.16
CA LYS A 117 13.20 -52.16 -47.24
C LYS A 117 12.59 -53.26 -48.10
N GLN A 118 11.90 -54.22 -47.49
CA GLN A 118 11.20 -55.29 -48.22
C GLN A 118 10.10 -54.74 -49.13
N VAL A 119 9.29 -53.80 -48.63
CA VAL A 119 8.23 -53.17 -49.43
C VAL A 119 8.82 -52.33 -50.57
N GLN A 120 9.91 -51.61 -50.32
CA GLN A 120 10.57 -50.80 -51.34
C GLN A 120 11.12 -51.67 -52.48
N ALA A 121 11.77 -52.79 -52.16
CA ALA A 121 12.30 -53.73 -53.14
C ALA A 121 11.20 -54.47 -53.93
N ALA A 122 9.99 -54.58 -53.38
CA ALA A 122 8.84 -55.15 -54.10
C ALA A 122 8.15 -54.14 -55.01
N PHE A 123 8.44 -52.84 -54.86
CA PHE A 123 7.87 -51.77 -55.67
C PHE A 123 8.77 -51.38 -56.86
N GLU A 124 10.07 -51.69 -56.77
CA GLU A 124 11.03 -51.62 -57.89
C GLU A 124 10.87 -52.84 -58.82
#